data_AF-A0AA42WC83-F1
#
_entry.id   AF-A0AA42WC83-F1
#
_cell.length_a   1.000
_cell.length_b   1.000
_cell.length_c   1.000
_cell.angle_alpha   90.00
_cell.angle_beta   90.00
_cell.angle_gamma   90.00
#
_symmetry.space_group_name_H-M   'P 1'
#
loop_
_entity.id
_entity.type
_entity.pdbx_description
1 polymer ?
#
loop_
_entity_poly.entity_id
_entity_poly.type
_entity_poly.pdbx_seq_one_letter_code
_entity_poly.pdbx_strand_id
1 'polypeptide(L)'
;MDLDQVLNGSGEGEPQQDATPAAPPVTEPAPEPKGETPAEPKQAEPATGEPPAPGHEKSVPLSALEAERKQRQDWKEKAIRLEEQLKAAQAPQGQQQAQQPPTHIPVEDVIINERLNMSEMMLRQTHADVDEKIDRFKQELDRNPALSAELKRQTHPYKWAYEYASRLQLMDEIGSDPNAYREKLKEQVKAELAQQAPAHTEQPAAAAAPAPRIPQSLATAHSVGARTAPSWTGPTPLDNILKT
;
A
#
# COMPACT_ATOMS: atom_id res chain seq x y z
N MET A 1 3.33 -7.21 -6.41
CA MET A 1 2.45 -8.24 -7.00
C MET A 1 1.10 -8.07 -6.34
N ASP A 2 0.18 -7.40 -7.01
CA ASP A 2 -1.15 -7.09 -6.48
C ASP A 2 -2.11 -8.27 -6.68
N LEU A 3 -3.11 -8.40 -5.81
CA LEU A 3 -4.09 -9.49 -5.86
C LEU A 3 -4.84 -9.51 -7.21
N ASP A 4 -4.99 -8.34 -7.81
CA ASP A 4 -5.54 -8.12 -9.16
C ASP A 4 -4.82 -8.93 -10.24
N GLN A 5 -3.49 -8.97 -10.17
CA GLN A 5 -2.67 -9.59 -11.20
C GLN A 5 -2.75 -11.13 -11.18
N VAL A 6 -2.97 -11.72 -10.00
CA VAL A 6 -3.17 -13.16 -9.85
C VAL A 6 -4.59 -13.56 -10.28
N LEU A 7 -5.56 -12.67 -10.11
CA LEU A 7 -6.96 -12.93 -10.46
C LEU A 7 -7.22 -12.85 -11.97
N ASN A 8 -6.49 -11.96 -12.66
CA ASN A 8 -6.62 -11.68 -14.09
C ASN A 8 -5.74 -12.59 -14.99
N GLY A 9 -5.14 -13.65 -14.43
CA GLY A 9 -4.59 -14.75 -15.23
C GLY A 9 -3.29 -14.46 -16.00
N SER A 10 -2.44 -13.55 -15.52
CA SER A 10 -1.13 -13.27 -16.14
C SER A 10 0.03 -14.02 -15.47
N GLY A 11 -0.17 -15.30 -15.17
CA GLY A 11 0.79 -16.15 -14.46
C GLY A 11 1.01 -17.51 -15.12
N GLU A 12 1.72 -17.52 -16.25
CA GLU A 12 2.46 -18.67 -16.79
C GLU A 12 3.82 -18.10 -17.25
N GLY A 13 5.00 -18.54 -16.83
CA GLY A 13 5.44 -19.88 -16.44
C GLY A 13 6.64 -20.22 -17.34
N GLU A 14 7.86 -20.13 -16.80
CA GLU A 14 9.09 -20.61 -17.46
C GLU A 14 9.00 -22.13 -17.76
N PRO A 15 9.92 -22.65 -18.59
CA PRO A 15 10.65 -23.83 -18.11
C PRO A 15 12.17 -23.72 -18.22
N GLN A 16 12.80 -24.23 -17.17
CA GLN A 16 14.24 -24.41 -16.96
C GLN A 16 14.90 -25.40 -17.94
N GLN A 17 16.19 -25.15 -18.24
CA GLN A 17 17.32 -26.08 -18.49
C GLN A 17 18.58 -25.18 -18.49
N ASP A 18 19.70 -25.39 -17.80
CA ASP A 18 20.30 -26.57 -17.17
C ASP A 18 21.24 -26.09 -16.04
N ALA A 19 21.44 -26.96 -15.04
CA ALA A 19 22.37 -26.74 -13.94
C ALA A 19 23.78 -27.21 -14.30
N THR A 20 24.83 -26.45 -13.95
CA THR A 20 26.03 -27.00 -13.26
C THR A 20 26.77 -25.87 -12.51
N PRO A 21 27.36 -26.12 -11.31
CA PRO A 21 27.82 -25.09 -10.38
C PRO A 21 29.35 -24.93 -10.35
N ALA A 22 29.83 -23.73 -10.01
CA ALA A 22 31.10 -23.53 -9.31
C ALA A 22 31.18 -22.13 -8.67
N ALA A 23 31.41 -22.08 -7.36
CA ALA A 23 31.76 -20.89 -6.58
C ALA A 23 33.26 -20.97 -6.18
N PRO A 24 33.83 -20.01 -5.42
CA PRO A 24 34.64 -18.88 -5.89
C PRO A 24 36.11 -18.96 -5.35
N PRO A 25 36.96 -17.91 -5.43
CA PRO A 25 36.90 -16.89 -4.38
C PRO A 25 37.24 -15.43 -4.79
N VAL A 26 36.83 -14.57 -3.86
CA VAL A 26 36.95 -13.11 -3.68
C VAL A 26 38.41 -12.63 -3.56
N THR A 27 38.72 -11.42 -4.07
CA THR A 27 39.55 -10.43 -3.34
C THR A 27 39.41 -9.02 -3.94
N GLU A 28 38.64 -8.15 -3.26
CA GLU A 28 38.92 -6.71 -3.16
C GLU A 28 40.16 -6.51 -2.27
N PRO A 29 40.99 -5.45 -2.41
CA PRO A 29 40.52 -4.08 -2.11
C PRO A 29 41.18 -2.95 -2.94
N ALA A 30 40.49 -1.80 -3.00
CA ALA A 30 41.10 -0.49 -3.30
C ALA A 30 42.00 -0.02 -2.13
N PRO A 31 43.05 0.81 -2.36
CA PRO A 31 42.84 2.27 -2.30
C PRO A 31 43.77 3.13 -3.23
N GLU A 32 43.37 4.38 -3.48
CA GLU A 32 44.15 5.46 -4.14
C GLU A 32 45.41 5.86 -3.31
N PRO A 33 46.48 6.47 -3.89
CA PRO A 33 46.51 7.94 -4.03
C PRO A 33 47.34 8.53 -5.20
N LYS A 34 47.12 9.85 -5.39
CA LYS A 34 47.78 10.90 -6.20
C LYS A 34 49.30 10.88 -6.40
N GLY A 35 49.71 11.48 -7.53
CA GLY A 35 50.95 12.28 -7.75
C GLY A 35 52.08 11.48 -8.41
N GLU A 36 52.86 11.95 -9.39
CA GLU A 36 53.15 13.29 -9.92
C GLU A 36 53.60 13.15 -11.40
N THR A 37 53.16 14.10 -12.23
CA THR A 37 53.78 14.53 -13.51
C THR A 37 55.22 15.02 -13.28
N PRO A 38 56.14 15.11 -14.28
CA PRO A 38 56.06 16.18 -15.31
C PRO A 38 56.78 15.98 -16.67
N ALA A 39 56.57 17.01 -17.52
CA ALA A 39 57.20 17.41 -18.79
C ALA A 39 56.45 17.00 -20.07
N GLU A 40 56.06 17.88 -20.99
CA GLU A 40 56.02 19.35 -21.03
C GLU A 40 54.97 19.71 -22.11
N PRO A 41 54.12 20.73 -21.87
CA PRO A 41 53.06 21.16 -22.78
C PRO A 41 53.58 22.26 -23.72
N LYS A 42 53.15 22.26 -24.98
CA LYS A 42 53.30 23.43 -25.86
C LYS A 42 51.93 24.01 -26.24
N GLN A 43 51.75 25.21 -25.71
CA GLN A 43 50.70 26.21 -25.91
C GLN A 43 50.23 26.38 -27.37
N ALA A 44 48.94 26.63 -27.52
CA ALA A 44 48.48 27.92 -28.02
C ALA A 44 47.28 28.39 -27.18
N GLU A 45 47.41 29.61 -26.67
CA GLU A 45 46.65 30.27 -25.61
C GLU A 45 45.33 30.93 -26.06
N PRO A 46 44.51 31.39 -25.10
CA PRO A 46 43.14 31.89 -25.29
C PRO A 46 43.10 33.38 -25.66
N ALA A 47 41.93 33.86 -26.07
CA ALA A 47 41.65 35.29 -26.04
C ALA A 47 40.28 35.56 -25.41
N THR A 48 40.30 36.24 -24.27
CA THR A 48 39.18 36.88 -23.59
C THR A 48 39.17 38.38 -23.92
N GLY A 49 37.97 38.97 -24.07
CA GLY A 49 37.68 40.42 -24.07
C GLY A 49 37.52 41.01 -25.48
N GLU A 50 36.51 41.82 -25.84
CA GLU A 50 35.40 42.53 -25.19
C GLU A 50 34.34 42.87 -26.29
N PRO A 51 33.13 43.37 -25.98
CA PRO A 51 31.96 43.33 -26.87
C PRO A 51 31.90 44.45 -27.92
N PRO A 52 31.32 44.23 -29.12
CA PRO A 52 30.86 45.33 -29.97
C PRO A 52 29.34 45.49 -29.84
N ALA A 53 28.91 46.64 -29.32
CA ALA A 53 27.62 47.22 -29.66
C ALA A 53 27.83 48.22 -30.81
N PRO A 54 26.78 48.75 -31.47
CA PRO A 54 25.64 48.10 -32.12
C PRO A 54 25.56 48.49 -33.62
N GLY A 55 25.08 47.59 -34.48
CA GLY A 55 24.53 47.96 -35.80
C GLY A 55 25.08 47.21 -37.02
N HIS A 56 24.17 46.52 -37.73
CA HIS A 56 24.29 45.88 -39.05
C HIS A 56 25.35 44.76 -39.17
N GLU A 57 25.06 43.48 -39.34
CA GLU A 57 23.87 42.71 -39.65
C GLU A 57 24.05 41.37 -38.91
N LYS A 58 22.97 40.68 -38.54
CA LYS A 58 23.01 39.38 -37.85
C LYS A 58 23.57 38.31 -38.80
N SER A 59 24.87 38.33 -39.06
CA SER A 59 25.55 37.37 -39.94
C SER A 59 26.01 36.19 -39.08
N VAL A 60 25.29 35.08 -39.22
CA VAL A 60 25.64 33.81 -38.57
C VAL A 60 26.84 33.22 -39.33
N PRO A 61 27.91 32.76 -38.65
CA PRO A 61 29.04 32.16 -39.35
C PRO A 61 28.58 30.93 -40.14
N LEU A 62 29.07 30.81 -41.38
CA LEU A 62 28.64 29.75 -42.32
C LEU A 62 28.81 28.34 -41.73
N SER A 63 29.85 28.12 -40.91
CA SER A 63 30.07 26.85 -40.21
C SER A 63 28.95 26.52 -39.20
N ALA A 64 28.39 27.52 -38.53
CA ALA A 64 27.27 27.33 -37.62
C ALA A 64 25.96 27.04 -38.40
N LEU A 65 25.76 27.69 -39.56
CA LEU A 65 24.64 27.39 -40.45
C LEU A 65 24.72 25.97 -41.03
N GLU A 66 25.93 25.52 -41.41
CA GLU A 66 26.14 24.16 -41.90
C GLU A 66 25.95 23.11 -40.80
N ALA A 67 26.42 23.37 -39.58
CA ALA A 67 26.18 22.50 -38.43
C ALA A 67 24.68 22.38 -38.11
N GLU A 68 23.95 23.50 -38.12
CA GLU A 68 22.50 23.50 -37.91
C GLU A 68 21.77 22.74 -39.03
N ARG A 69 22.21 22.91 -40.28
CA ARG A 69 21.64 22.20 -41.43
C ARG A 69 21.84 20.69 -41.31
N LYS A 70 23.03 20.24 -40.91
CA LYS A 70 23.32 18.81 -40.67
C LYS A 70 22.47 18.26 -39.54
N GLN A 71 22.38 18.96 -38.41
CA GLN A 71 21.51 18.57 -37.31
C GLN A 71 20.05 18.43 -37.74
N ARG A 72 19.52 19.40 -38.51
CA ARG A 72 18.15 19.32 -39.04
C ARG A 72 17.97 18.13 -39.98
N GLN A 73 18.96 17.80 -40.79
CA GLN A 73 18.94 16.63 -41.67
C GLN A 73 18.93 15.34 -40.85
N ASP A 74 19.83 15.20 -39.88
CA ASP A 74 19.90 14.02 -39.00
C ASP A 74 18.60 13.81 -38.22
N TRP A 75 18.00 14.89 -37.69
CA TRP A 75 16.71 14.82 -37.00
C TRP A 75 15.57 14.44 -37.93
N LYS A 76 15.58 14.96 -39.16
CA LYS A 76 14.57 14.60 -40.17
C LYS A 76 14.69 13.14 -40.57
N GLU A 77 15.90 12.63 -40.77
CA GLU A 77 16.13 11.21 -41.07
C GLU A 77 15.73 10.30 -39.92
N LYS A 78 16.02 10.69 -38.67
CA LYS A 78 15.56 9.96 -37.48
C LYS A 78 14.03 9.96 -37.37
N ALA A 79 13.39 11.11 -37.61
CA ALA A 79 11.94 11.23 -37.58
C ALA A 79 11.30 10.35 -38.67
N ILE A 80 11.82 10.41 -39.91
CA ILE A 80 11.34 9.56 -41.01
C ILE A 80 11.54 8.08 -40.68
N ARG A 81 12.70 7.69 -40.14
CA ARG A 81 12.96 6.29 -39.76
C ARG A 81 12.01 5.81 -38.65
N LEU A 82 11.72 6.64 -37.65
CA LEU A 82 10.78 6.30 -36.58
C LEU A 82 9.35 6.24 -37.09
N GLU A 83 8.96 7.15 -37.97
CA GLU A 83 7.66 7.13 -38.63
C GLU A 83 7.52 5.89 -39.52
N GLU A 84 8.56 5.51 -40.25
CA GLU A 84 8.59 4.27 -41.04
C GLU A 84 8.52 3.02 -40.16
N GLN A 85 9.17 3.01 -38.99
CA GLN A 85 9.05 1.91 -38.02
C GLN A 85 7.64 1.82 -37.43
N LEU A 86 7.06 2.95 -37.02
CA LEU A 86 5.68 3.00 -36.55
C LEU A 86 4.71 2.57 -37.65
N LYS A 87 4.92 3.05 -38.88
CA LYS A 87 4.11 2.69 -40.03
C LYS A 87 4.31 1.25 -40.45
N ALA A 88 5.48 0.64 -40.26
CA ALA A 88 5.71 -0.78 -40.51
C ALA A 88 5.09 -1.66 -39.42
N ALA A 89 5.14 -1.23 -38.15
CA ALA A 89 4.46 -1.89 -37.03
C ALA A 89 2.93 -1.75 -37.11
N GLN A 90 2.46 -0.63 -37.69
CA GLN A 90 1.04 -0.33 -37.84
C GLN A 90 0.50 -0.71 -39.23
N ALA A 91 1.36 -1.02 -40.20
CA ALA A 91 0.97 -1.46 -41.53
C ALA A 91 0.24 -2.79 -41.38
N PRO A 92 -1.07 -2.84 -41.66
CA PRO A 92 -1.79 -4.09 -41.65
C PRO A 92 -1.20 -4.96 -42.76
N GLN A 93 -0.67 -6.13 -42.41
CA GLN A 93 -0.35 -7.14 -43.40
C GLN A 93 -1.58 -7.39 -44.27
N GLY A 94 -1.36 -7.51 -45.59
CA GLY A 94 -2.35 -7.32 -46.65
C GLY A 94 -3.80 -7.76 -46.38
N GLN A 95 -4.74 -6.90 -46.77
CA GLN A 95 -6.17 -7.17 -47.01
C GLN A 95 -6.79 -8.29 -46.15
N GLN A 96 -6.83 -8.06 -44.84
CA GLN A 96 -7.97 -8.48 -44.05
C GLN A 96 -8.61 -7.17 -43.60
N GLN A 97 -9.94 -7.06 -43.74
CA GLN A 97 -10.71 -5.92 -43.26
C GLN A 97 -10.14 -5.49 -41.90
N ALA A 98 -9.76 -4.23 -41.75
CA ALA A 98 -9.49 -3.65 -40.45
C ALA A 98 -10.81 -3.59 -39.68
N GLN A 99 -11.30 -4.76 -39.25
CA GLN A 99 -12.00 -4.88 -38.01
C GLN A 99 -10.98 -4.41 -36.99
N GLN A 100 -11.08 -3.14 -36.58
CA GLN A 100 -10.64 -2.82 -35.22
C GLN A 100 -11.26 -3.94 -34.38
N PRO A 101 -10.47 -4.81 -33.73
CA PRO A 101 -11.10 -5.74 -32.80
C PRO A 101 -11.92 -4.83 -31.91
N PRO A 102 -13.25 -5.05 -31.77
CA PRO A 102 -13.98 -4.30 -30.78
C PRO A 102 -13.16 -4.46 -29.51
N THR A 103 -12.64 -3.37 -28.95
CA THR A 103 -12.14 -3.33 -27.58
C THR A 103 -13.35 -3.54 -26.69
N HIS A 104 -13.89 -4.75 -26.75
CA HIS A 104 -14.81 -5.30 -25.79
C HIS A 104 -13.91 -5.60 -24.60
N ILE A 105 -13.58 -4.55 -23.85
CA ILE A 105 -13.17 -4.78 -22.47
C ILE A 105 -14.40 -5.46 -21.88
N PRO A 106 -14.30 -6.74 -21.49
CA PRO A 106 -15.45 -7.42 -20.93
C PRO A 106 -15.88 -6.60 -19.73
N VAL A 107 -17.11 -6.10 -19.77
CA VAL A 107 -17.68 -5.23 -18.73
C VAL A 107 -17.54 -5.89 -17.35
N GLU A 108 -17.56 -7.23 -17.33
CA GLU A 108 -17.32 -8.05 -16.14
C GLU A 108 -15.95 -7.82 -15.49
N ASP A 109 -14.86 -7.77 -16.26
CA ASP A 109 -13.52 -7.57 -15.68
C ASP A 109 -13.36 -6.16 -15.09
N VAL A 110 -13.98 -5.17 -15.73
CA VAL A 110 -14.01 -3.80 -15.21
C VAL A 110 -14.73 -3.74 -13.86
N ILE A 111 -15.87 -4.44 -13.74
CA ILE A 111 -16.65 -4.50 -12.49
C ILE A 111 -15.86 -5.23 -11.40
N ILE A 112 -15.18 -6.33 -11.74
CA ILE A 112 -14.37 -7.08 -10.78
C ILE A 112 -13.21 -6.23 -10.27
N ASN A 113 -12.50 -5.54 -11.16
CA ASN A 113 -11.36 -4.70 -10.80
C ASN A 113 -11.80 -3.50 -9.94
N GLU A 114 -12.93 -2.87 -10.28
CA GLU A 114 -13.48 -1.78 -9.46
C GLU A 114 -13.85 -2.27 -8.05
N ARG A 115 -14.49 -3.44 -7.95
CA ARG A 115 -14.82 -4.05 -6.66
C ARG A 115 -13.57 -4.40 -5.86
N LEU A 116 -12.51 -4.89 -6.52
CA LEU A 116 -11.22 -5.15 -5.90
C LEU A 116 -10.66 -3.87 -5.29
N ASN A 117 -10.52 -2.81 -6.09
CA ASN A 117 -9.98 -1.51 -5.66
C ASN A 117 -10.78 -0.91 -4.49
N MET A 118 -12.12 -0.92 -4.59
CA MET A 118 -12.98 -0.42 -3.51
C MET A 118 -12.80 -1.24 -2.23
N SER A 119 -12.75 -2.57 -2.34
CA SER A 119 -12.60 -3.44 -1.18
C SER A 119 -11.23 -3.31 -0.52
N GLU A 120 -10.18 -3.09 -1.29
CA GLU A 120 -8.83 -2.79 -0.78
C GLU A 120 -8.82 -1.47 -0.03
N MET A 121 -9.35 -0.41 -0.64
CA MET A 121 -9.41 0.92 -0.04
C MET A 121 -10.13 0.89 1.31
N MET A 122 -11.29 0.21 1.39
CA MET A 122 -12.02 0.09 2.65
C MET A 122 -11.24 -0.69 3.72
N LEU A 123 -10.52 -1.75 3.32
CA LEU A 123 -9.79 -2.57 4.27
C LEU A 123 -8.56 -1.84 4.83
N ARG A 124 -7.83 -1.10 3.98
CA ARG A 124 -6.68 -0.28 4.40
C ARG A 124 -7.08 0.87 5.34
N GLN A 125 -8.33 1.31 5.31
CA GLN A 125 -8.83 2.31 6.25
C GLN A 125 -9.01 1.76 7.66
N THR A 126 -9.34 0.48 7.81
CA THR A 126 -9.64 -0.13 9.12
C THR A 126 -8.49 -0.96 9.67
N HIS A 127 -7.61 -1.47 8.80
CA HIS A 127 -6.49 -2.34 9.16
C HIS A 127 -5.19 -1.83 8.56
N ALA A 128 -4.13 -1.78 9.35
CA ALA A 128 -2.80 -1.40 8.89
C ALA A 128 -1.96 -2.62 8.43
N ASP A 129 -2.31 -3.82 8.90
CA ASP A 129 -1.65 -5.09 8.64
C ASP A 129 -2.16 -5.82 7.38
N VAL A 130 -2.83 -5.08 6.49
CA VAL A 130 -3.46 -5.64 5.28
C VAL A 130 -2.44 -6.35 4.40
N ASP A 131 -1.30 -5.73 4.15
CA ASP A 131 -0.30 -6.27 3.22
C ASP A 131 0.24 -7.63 3.69
N GLU A 132 0.52 -7.77 4.98
CA GLU A 132 1.00 -9.03 5.57
C GLU A 132 -0.01 -10.17 5.41
N LYS A 133 -1.29 -9.91 5.71
CA LYS A 133 -2.35 -10.92 5.56
C LYS A 133 -2.59 -11.27 4.10
N ILE A 134 -2.58 -10.29 3.21
CA ILE A 134 -2.77 -10.50 1.78
C ILE A 134 -1.61 -11.30 1.19
N ASP A 135 -0.37 -11.05 1.61
CA ASP A 135 0.78 -11.85 1.17
C ASP A 135 0.72 -13.29 1.67
N ARG A 136 0.27 -13.52 2.91
CA ARG A 136 -0.01 -14.88 3.41
C ARG A 136 -1.09 -15.57 2.58
N PHE A 137 -2.15 -14.85 2.20
CA PHE A 137 -3.20 -15.38 1.33
C PHE A 137 -2.64 -15.76 -0.06
N LYS A 138 -1.79 -14.93 -0.66
CA LYS A 138 -1.15 -15.22 -1.98
C LYS A 138 -0.36 -16.52 -1.94
N GLN A 139 0.41 -16.77 -0.88
CA GLN A 139 1.16 -18.03 -0.71
C GLN A 139 0.24 -19.26 -0.70
N GLU A 140 -0.98 -19.13 -0.15
CA GLU A 140 -1.96 -20.21 -0.15
C GLU A 140 -2.72 -20.31 -1.47
N LEU A 141 -2.84 -19.21 -2.21
CA LEU A 141 -3.37 -19.19 -3.57
C LEU A 141 -2.45 -19.97 -4.53
N ASP A 142 -1.14 -19.85 -4.37
CA ASP A 142 -0.14 -20.63 -5.11
C ASP A 142 -0.25 -22.14 -4.81
N ARG A 143 -0.61 -22.49 -3.56
CA ARG A 143 -0.82 -23.89 -3.14
C ARG A 143 -2.18 -24.43 -3.58
N ASN A 144 -3.20 -23.58 -3.59
CA ASN A 144 -4.57 -23.93 -3.91
C ASN A 144 -5.20 -22.88 -4.85
N PRO A 145 -5.07 -23.07 -6.18
CA PRO A 145 -5.60 -22.12 -7.15
C PRO A 145 -7.14 -22.05 -7.16
N ALA A 146 -7.85 -23.01 -6.54
CA ALA A 146 -9.31 -22.97 -6.44
C ALA A 146 -9.82 -21.78 -5.62
N LEU A 147 -8.99 -21.25 -4.70
CA LEU A 147 -9.31 -20.06 -3.91
C LEU A 147 -9.51 -18.81 -4.76
N SER A 148 -8.92 -18.75 -5.97
CA SER A 148 -9.10 -17.62 -6.89
C SER A 148 -10.55 -17.51 -7.36
N ALA A 149 -11.19 -18.65 -7.64
CA ALA A 149 -12.57 -18.71 -8.09
C ALA A 149 -13.54 -18.34 -6.95
N GLU A 150 -13.21 -18.72 -5.71
CA GLU A 150 -13.98 -18.32 -4.53
C GLU A 150 -13.86 -16.82 -4.30
N LEU A 151 -12.66 -16.26 -4.38
CA LEU A 151 -12.39 -14.83 -4.22
C LEU A 151 -13.18 -13.98 -5.21
N LYS A 152 -13.24 -14.39 -6.49
CA LYS A 152 -14.03 -13.71 -7.54
C LYS A 152 -15.52 -13.64 -7.23
N ARG A 153 -16.07 -14.56 -6.42
CA ARG A 153 -17.49 -14.61 -6.06
C ARG A 153 -17.83 -13.71 -4.87
N GLN A 154 -16.84 -13.24 -4.13
CA GLN A 154 -17.07 -12.48 -2.90
C GLN A 154 -17.46 -11.03 -3.19
N THR A 155 -18.37 -10.47 -2.39
CA THR A 155 -18.75 -9.05 -2.46
C THR A 155 -17.59 -8.12 -2.11
N HIS A 156 -16.75 -8.52 -1.16
CA HIS A 156 -15.56 -7.77 -0.72
C HIS A 156 -14.34 -8.70 -0.76
N PRO A 157 -13.70 -8.86 -1.93
CA PRO A 157 -12.63 -9.84 -2.12
C PRO A 157 -11.45 -9.63 -1.16
N TYR A 158 -10.95 -8.40 -1.00
CA TYR A 158 -9.83 -8.14 -0.09
C TYR A 158 -10.14 -8.46 1.38
N LYS A 159 -11.35 -8.10 1.83
CA LYS A 159 -11.79 -8.43 3.20
C LYS A 159 -11.83 -9.94 3.43
N TRP A 160 -12.37 -10.69 2.46
CA TRP A 160 -12.44 -12.13 2.57
C TRP A 160 -11.04 -12.77 2.57
N ALA A 161 -10.13 -12.31 1.70
CA ALA A 161 -8.75 -12.78 1.69
C ALA A 161 -8.03 -12.51 3.03
N TYR A 162 -8.24 -11.32 3.61
CA TYR A 162 -7.72 -10.95 4.92
C TYR A 162 -8.27 -11.86 6.04
N GLU A 163 -9.58 -12.12 6.06
CA GLU A 163 -10.21 -13.00 7.05
C GLU A 163 -9.72 -14.44 6.91
N TYR A 164 -9.53 -14.91 5.67
CA TYR A 164 -8.99 -16.24 5.39
C TYR A 164 -7.55 -16.38 5.89
N ALA A 165 -6.67 -15.43 5.56
CA ALA A 165 -5.29 -15.42 6.06
C ALA A 165 -5.23 -15.29 7.59
N SER A 166 -6.10 -14.48 8.19
CA SER A 166 -6.18 -14.35 9.65
C SER A 166 -6.60 -15.65 10.31
N ARG A 167 -7.54 -16.38 9.70
CA ARG A 167 -7.94 -17.72 10.17
C ARG A 167 -6.80 -18.71 10.07
N LEU A 168 -6.04 -18.69 8.98
CA LEU A 168 -4.87 -19.56 8.83
C LEU A 168 -3.81 -19.28 9.87
N GLN A 169 -3.49 -18.00 10.08
CA GLN A 169 -2.56 -17.62 11.14
C GLN A 169 -3.06 -18.08 12.52
N LEU A 170 -4.37 -17.91 12.80
CA LEU A 170 -4.95 -18.40 14.04
C LEU A 170 -4.85 -19.94 14.14
N MET A 171 -5.04 -20.67 13.05
CA MET A 171 -4.86 -22.12 13.02
C MET A 171 -3.40 -22.51 13.29
N ASP A 172 -2.45 -21.77 12.73
CA ASP A 172 -1.02 -21.95 12.98
C ASP A 172 -0.66 -21.65 14.45
N GLU A 173 -1.26 -20.61 15.04
CA GLU A 173 -1.07 -20.22 16.46
C GLU A 173 -1.68 -21.22 17.44
N ILE A 174 -2.86 -21.76 17.12
CA ILE A 174 -3.53 -22.79 17.93
C ILE A 174 -2.75 -24.11 17.85
N GLY A 175 -2.24 -24.46 16.66
CA GLY A 175 -1.54 -25.70 16.41
C GLY A 175 -2.37 -26.95 16.75
N SER A 176 -1.71 -27.99 17.22
CA SER A 176 -2.33 -29.29 17.54
C SER A 176 -3.17 -29.30 18.81
N ASP A 177 -2.97 -28.32 19.71
CA ASP A 177 -3.50 -28.34 21.08
C ASP A 177 -4.41 -27.14 21.40
N PRO A 178 -5.71 -27.19 21.02
CA PRO A 178 -6.64 -26.08 21.23
C PRO A 178 -6.92 -25.75 22.71
N ASN A 179 -6.68 -26.69 23.62
CA ASN A 179 -6.88 -26.46 25.06
C ASN A 179 -5.82 -25.53 25.65
N ALA A 180 -4.55 -25.66 25.24
CA ALA A 180 -3.47 -24.81 25.72
C ALA A 180 -3.67 -23.34 25.29
N TYR A 181 -4.15 -23.12 24.06
CA TYR A 181 -4.48 -21.77 23.58
C TYR A 181 -5.61 -21.12 24.39
N ARG A 182 -6.65 -21.89 24.75
CA ARG A 182 -7.74 -21.40 25.62
C ARG A 182 -7.26 -21.04 27.02
N GLU A 183 -6.30 -21.77 27.58
CA GLU A 183 -5.71 -21.45 28.88
C GLU A 183 -4.91 -20.14 28.82
N LYS A 184 -4.07 -19.95 27.80
CA LYS A 184 -3.36 -18.68 27.57
C LYS A 184 -4.32 -17.50 27.43
N LEU A 185 -5.40 -17.66 26.66
CA LEU A 185 -6.43 -16.62 26.54
C LEU A 185 -7.11 -16.31 27.88
N LYS A 186 -7.43 -17.33 28.68
CA LYS A 186 -8.00 -17.12 30.03
C LYS A 186 -7.04 -16.37 30.94
N GLU A 187 -5.75 -16.70 30.89
CA GLU A 187 -4.71 -16.01 31.66
C GLU A 187 -4.56 -14.56 31.19
N GLN A 188 -4.55 -14.31 29.88
CA GLN A 188 -4.48 -12.97 29.31
C GLN A 188 -5.70 -12.12 29.68
N VAL A 189 -6.91 -12.67 29.57
CA VAL A 189 -8.15 -11.98 29.99
C VAL A 189 -8.15 -11.72 31.50
N LYS A 190 -7.67 -12.66 32.32
CA LYS A 190 -7.55 -12.45 33.77
C LYS A 190 -6.53 -11.35 34.09
N ALA A 191 -5.42 -11.29 33.37
CA ALA A 191 -4.41 -10.25 33.51
C ALA A 191 -4.91 -8.88 33.03
N GLU A 192 -5.66 -8.83 31.93
CA GLU A 192 -6.31 -7.61 31.43
C GLU A 192 -7.36 -7.13 32.42
N LEU A 193 -8.19 -8.02 32.96
CA LEU A 193 -9.18 -7.68 33.99
C LEU A 193 -8.51 -7.21 35.29
N ALA A 194 -7.36 -7.76 35.66
CA ALA A 194 -6.58 -7.29 36.79
C ALA A 194 -5.96 -5.90 36.56
N GLN A 195 -5.62 -5.57 35.31
CA GLN A 195 -5.10 -4.25 34.91
C GLN A 195 -6.23 -3.21 34.72
N GLN A 196 -7.40 -3.64 34.27
CA GLN A 196 -8.61 -2.82 34.12
C GLN A 196 -9.42 -2.71 35.41
N ALA A 197 -9.12 -3.50 36.44
CA ALA A 197 -9.68 -3.30 37.77
C ALA A 197 -9.28 -1.87 38.22
N PRO A 198 -10.23 -0.93 38.34
CA PRO A 198 -9.89 0.41 38.75
C PRO A 198 -9.25 0.32 40.13
N ALA A 199 -8.20 1.10 40.33
CA ALA A 199 -7.60 1.40 41.63
C ALA A 199 -8.58 2.15 42.57
N HIS A 200 -9.82 1.70 42.69
CA HIS A 200 -10.77 2.08 43.73
C HIS A 200 -10.54 1.20 44.97
N THR A 201 -9.31 1.14 45.48
CA THR A 201 -9.07 0.64 46.84
C THR A 201 -7.87 1.32 47.51
N GLU A 202 -7.56 2.57 47.16
CA GLU A 202 -6.70 3.41 47.99
C GLU A 202 -7.29 4.81 48.13
N GLN A 203 -8.45 4.88 48.78
CA GLN A 203 -8.86 6.09 49.47
C GLN A 203 -8.23 6.03 50.87
N PRO A 204 -7.43 7.02 51.31
CA PRO A 204 -6.82 7.00 52.63
C PRO A 204 -7.92 6.90 53.69
N ALA A 205 -7.71 6.02 54.66
CA ALA A 205 -8.60 5.74 55.77
C ALA A 205 -9.03 7.03 56.51
N ALA A 206 -10.15 7.61 56.09
CA ALA A 206 -10.89 8.61 56.84
C ALA A 206 -12.26 8.00 57.15
N ALA A 207 -12.43 7.62 58.42
CA ALA A 207 -13.67 7.13 59.04
C ALA A 207 -14.32 5.92 58.32
N ALA A 208 -14.13 4.74 58.88
CA ALA A 208 -14.84 3.52 58.53
C ALA A 208 -16.37 3.72 58.61
N ALA A 209 -16.98 4.05 57.46
CA ALA A 209 -18.40 3.80 57.26
C ALA A 209 -18.58 2.27 57.17
N PRO A 210 -19.54 1.68 57.90
CA PRO A 210 -19.77 0.24 57.84
C PRO A 210 -20.16 -0.14 56.41
N ALA A 211 -19.50 -1.17 55.87
CA ALA A 211 -19.83 -1.74 54.56
C ALA A 211 -21.34 -2.02 54.47
N PRO A 212 -22.01 -1.69 53.36
CA PRO A 212 -23.43 -1.95 53.20
C PRO A 212 -23.68 -3.45 53.32
N ARG A 213 -24.29 -3.87 54.43
CA ARG A 213 -24.74 -5.24 54.63
C ARG A 213 -25.91 -5.47 53.71
N ILE A 214 -25.66 -6.01 52.52
CA ILE A 214 -26.70 -6.51 51.65
C ILE A 214 -27.35 -7.69 52.39
N PRO A 215 -28.64 -7.62 52.78
CA PRO A 215 -29.29 -8.73 53.45
C PRO A 215 -29.38 -9.91 52.49
N GLN A 216 -29.07 -11.12 52.97
CA GLN A 216 -29.15 -12.35 52.15
C GLN A 216 -30.56 -12.67 51.64
N SER A 217 -31.58 -11.96 52.12
CA SER A 217 -32.95 -12.06 51.62
C SER A 217 -33.60 -10.68 51.53
N LEU A 218 -34.21 -10.41 50.37
CA LEU A 218 -35.01 -9.21 50.11
C LEU A 218 -36.49 -9.41 50.50
N ALA A 219 -36.87 -10.58 51.01
CA ALA A 219 -38.27 -10.94 51.26
C ALA A 219 -38.97 -10.07 52.33
N THR A 220 -38.21 -9.38 53.17
CA THR A 220 -38.75 -8.44 54.18
C THR A 220 -38.13 -7.05 54.06
N ALA A 221 -37.33 -6.79 53.02
CA ALA A 221 -36.66 -5.51 52.83
C ALA A 221 -37.61 -4.52 52.11
N HIS A 222 -38.02 -3.49 52.83
CA HIS A 222 -38.80 -2.38 52.28
C HIS A 222 -37.80 -1.34 51.78
N SER A 223 -38.04 -0.73 50.61
CA SER A 223 -37.14 0.29 50.06
C SER A 223 -37.19 1.56 50.90
N VAL A 224 -36.25 1.71 51.84
CA VAL A 224 -36.04 2.91 52.67
C VAL A 224 -34.80 3.71 52.26
N GLY A 225 -34.37 3.57 51.00
CA GLY A 225 -33.34 4.45 50.44
C GLY A 225 -33.85 5.89 50.37
N ALA A 226 -33.17 6.82 51.04
CA ALA A 226 -33.43 8.25 50.90
C ALA A 226 -33.27 8.63 49.41
N ARG A 227 -34.38 9.01 48.77
CA ARG A 227 -34.38 9.38 47.35
C ARG A 227 -33.76 10.77 47.19
N THR A 228 -32.45 10.81 46.96
CA THR A 228 -31.72 12.04 46.61
C THR A 228 -31.61 12.19 45.09
N ALA A 229 -32.70 11.96 44.36
CA ALA A 229 -32.75 12.27 42.93
C ALA A 229 -33.31 13.69 42.74
N PRO A 230 -32.75 14.51 41.83
CA PRO A 230 -33.36 15.78 41.48
C PRO A 230 -34.76 15.56 40.94
N SER A 231 -35.74 16.19 41.58
CA SER A 231 -37.14 16.22 41.13
C SER A 231 -37.18 16.81 39.73
N TRP A 232 -37.66 16.05 38.74
CA TRP A 232 -37.89 16.55 37.40
C TRP A 232 -39.01 17.59 37.43
N THR A 233 -38.67 18.88 37.35
CA THR A 233 -39.61 20.00 37.45
C THR A 233 -40.29 20.36 36.13
N GLY A 234 -40.28 19.47 35.14
CA GLY A 234 -40.91 19.68 33.84
C GLY A 234 -40.10 20.56 32.87
N PRO A 235 -40.62 20.79 31.65
CA PRO A 235 -39.96 21.62 30.65
C PRO A 235 -39.90 23.09 31.10
N THR A 236 -38.87 23.81 30.66
CA THR A 236 -38.68 25.23 30.98
C THR A 236 -39.90 26.07 30.58
N PRO A 237 -40.47 26.90 31.47
CA PRO A 237 -41.63 27.72 31.16
C PRO A 237 -41.32 28.75 30.06
N LEU A 238 -42.28 29.00 29.17
CA LEU A 238 -42.15 29.90 28.01
C LEU A 238 -41.72 31.33 28.39
N ASP A 239 -42.04 31.77 29.60
CA ASP A 239 -41.64 33.09 30.14
C ASP A 239 -40.12 33.27 30.27
N ASN A 240 -39.35 32.16 30.37
CA ASN A 240 -37.89 32.19 30.40
C ASN A 240 -37.26 32.20 29.00
N ILE A 241 -38.02 31.87 27.96
CA ILE A 241 -37.55 31.79 26.57
C ILE A 241 -37.75 33.15 25.86
N LEU A 242 -38.74 33.94 26.28
CA LEU A 242 -39.09 35.23 25.68
C LEU A 242 -38.35 36.44 26.29
N LYS A 243 -37.49 36.21 27.28
CA LYS A 243 -36.60 37.23 27.86
C LYS A 243 -35.21 37.14 27.22
N THR A 244 -35.15 37.50 25.94
CA THR A 244 -33.92 37.84 25.21
C THR A 244 -34.14 39.14 24.48
#